data_AF-A0AB34C2W5-F1
#
_entry.id   AF-A0AB34C2W5-F1
#
_cell.length_a   1.000
_cell.length_b   1.000
_cell.length_c   1.000
_cell.angle_alpha   90.00
_cell.angle_beta   90.00
_cell.angle_gamma   90.00
#
_symmetry.space_group_name_H-M   'P 1'
#
loop_
_entity.id
_entity.type
_entity.pdbx_description
1 polymer ?
#
loop_
_entity_poly.entity_id
_entity_poly.type
_entity_poly.pdbx_seq_one_letter_code
_entity_poly.pdbx_strand_id
1 'polypeptide(L)'
;MSIRELLNPNNSALILIDHQPQMSFGVQSIDRQTLKNNTVGLAKAAKIFNVPTLFTSVETESFSGYIWPELLSVFPDQQPIERTSMNSW
;
A
#
# COMPACT_ATOMS: atom_id res chain seq x y z
N MET A 1 -6.83 4.68 -24.74
CA MET A 1 -5.57 4.92 -24.03
C MET A 1 -4.45 4.32 -24.84
N SER A 2 -3.46 5.13 -25.19
CA SER A 2 -2.22 4.65 -25.79
C SER A 2 -1.32 4.04 -24.70
N ILE A 3 -0.66 2.92 -24.97
CA ILE A 3 0.31 2.30 -24.04
C ILE A 3 1.57 3.15 -23.77
N ARG A 4 1.68 4.33 -24.42
CA ARG A 4 2.82 5.26 -24.30
C ARG A 4 2.48 6.55 -23.55
N GLU A 5 1.28 6.67 -22.98
CA GLU A 5 0.93 7.82 -22.17
C GLU A 5 1.72 7.83 -20.85
N LEU A 6 2.20 9.00 -20.43
CA LEU A 6 2.81 9.17 -19.11
C LEU A 6 1.74 9.04 -18.02
N LEU A 7 2.15 8.56 -16.85
CA LEU A 7 1.29 8.49 -15.68
C LEU A 7 0.88 9.89 -15.25
N ASN A 8 -0.40 10.06 -14.96
CA ASN A 8 -1.00 11.25 -14.38
C ASN A 8 -2.16 10.83 -13.44
N PRO A 9 -2.68 11.74 -12.60
CA PRO A 9 -3.71 11.38 -11.63
C PRO A 9 -5.03 10.87 -12.21
N ASN A 10 -5.32 11.20 -13.48
CA ASN A 10 -6.57 10.82 -14.14
C ASN A 10 -6.48 9.50 -14.91
N ASN A 11 -5.27 8.94 -15.07
CA ASN A 11 -5.05 7.67 -15.78
C ASN A 11 -4.34 6.61 -14.92
N SER A 12 -4.26 6.82 -13.62
CA SER A 12 -3.56 5.92 -12.69
C SER A 12 -4.34 5.74 -11.39
N ALA A 13 -4.04 4.63 -10.72
CA ALA A 13 -4.46 4.35 -9.36
C ALA A 13 -3.28 3.70 -8.63
N LEU A 14 -3.22 3.89 -7.30
CA LEU A 14 -2.24 3.26 -6.42
C LEU A 14 -2.93 2.15 -5.62
N ILE A 15 -2.38 0.95 -5.64
CA ILE A 15 -2.85 -0.17 -4.79
C ILE A 15 -1.68 -0.59 -3.90
N LEU A 16 -1.88 -0.52 -2.59
CA LEU A 16 -0.89 -0.87 -1.58
C LEU A 16 -1.30 -2.19 -0.93
N ILE A 17 -0.55 -3.25 -1.28
CA ILE A 17 -0.90 -4.63 -0.97
C ILE A 17 -0.05 -5.10 0.21
N ASP A 18 -0.74 -5.41 1.32
CA ASP A 18 -0.22 -6.21 2.43
C ASP A 18 1.07 -5.65 3.07
N HIS A 19 1.14 -4.32 3.22
CA HIS A 19 2.18 -3.62 3.99
C HIS A 19 2.00 -3.84 5.50
N GLN A 20 2.04 -5.11 5.90
CA GLN A 20 1.86 -5.64 7.25
C GLN A 20 3.23 -6.13 7.79
N PRO A 21 3.44 -6.15 9.12
CA PRO A 21 4.77 -6.41 9.69
C PRO A 21 5.32 -7.80 9.35
N GLN A 22 4.48 -8.83 9.27
CA GLN A 22 4.92 -10.20 9.00
C GLN A 22 5.27 -10.40 7.52
N MET A 23 4.57 -9.74 6.60
CA MET A 23 4.93 -9.73 5.17
C MET A 23 6.28 -9.07 4.94
N SER A 24 6.53 -8.00 5.69
CA SER A 24 7.79 -7.25 5.66
C SER A 24 8.94 -8.00 6.33
N PHE A 25 8.64 -9.08 7.07
CA PHE A 25 9.67 -9.86 7.73
C PHE A 25 10.57 -10.58 6.72
N GLY A 26 9.97 -11.12 5.66
CA GLY A 26 10.65 -11.84 4.59
C GLY A 26 11.43 -10.95 3.61
N VAL A 27 11.27 -9.62 3.66
CA VAL A 27 11.97 -8.70 2.76
C VAL A 27 13.43 -8.55 3.21
N GLN A 28 14.36 -8.95 2.35
CA GLN A 28 15.82 -8.86 2.58
C GLN A 28 16.55 -8.05 1.50
N SER A 29 15.84 -7.57 0.47
CA SER A 29 16.41 -6.82 -0.65
C SER A 29 16.64 -5.33 -0.34
N ILE A 30 16.08 -4.83 0.75
CA ILE A 30 16.17 -3.43 1.18
C ILE A 30 16.05 -3.36 2.71
N ASP A 31 16.67 -2.34 3.31
CA ASP A 31 16.46 -2.02 4.72
C ASP A 31 14.97 -1.74 5.01
N ARG A 32 14.48 -2.26 6.15
CA ARG A 32 13.06 -2.18 6.55
C ARG A 32 12.60 -0.75 6.80
N GLN A 33 13.45 0.09 7.39
CA GLN A 33 13.09 1.49 7.63
C GLN A 33 12.95 2.23 6.30
N THR A 34 13.87 1.98 5.37
CA THR A 34 13.83 2.53 4.01
C THR A 34 12.59 2.07 3.25
N LEU A 35 12.23 0.78 3.32
CA LEU A 35 10.98 0.25 2.75
C LEU A 35 9.77 1.02 3.27
N LYS A 36 9.61 1.12 4.59
CA LYS A 36 8.48 1.83 5.22
C LYS A 36 8.44 3.30 4.79
N ASN A 37 9.58 3.99 4.84
CA ASN A 37 9.68 5.40 4.47
C ASN A 37 9.28 5.64 3.00
N ASN A 38 9.75 4.79 2.08
CA ASN A 38 9.43 4.87 0.67
C ASN A 38 7.93 4.63 0.43
N THR A 39 7.34 3.61 1.06
CA THR A 39 5.91 3.32 0.95
C THR A 39 5.05 4.48 1.48
N VAL A 40 5.37 5.02 2.66
CA VAL A 40 4.65 6.17 3.24
C VAL A 40 4.82 7.41 2.37
N GLY A 41 6.02 7.64 1.82
CA GLY A 41 6.29 8.73 0.88
C GLY A 41 5.44 8.62 -0.39
N LEU A 42 5.35 7.43 -0.97
CA LEU A 42 4.51 7.16 -2.15
C LEU A 42 3.03 7.40 -1.85
N ALA A 43 2.51 6.93 -0.71
CA ALA A 43 1.14 7.18 -0.30
C ALA A 43 0.84 8.67 -0.11
N LYS A 44 1.77 9.42 0.50
CA LYS A 44 1.65 10.89 0.64
C LYS A 44 1.64 11.59 -0.72
N ALA A 45 2.48 11.16 -1.66
CA ALA A 45 2.47 11.69 -3.02
C ALA A 45 1.13 11.43 -3.71
N ALA A 46 0.61 10.19 -3.64
CA ALA A 46 -0.69 9.84 -4.20
C ALA A 46 -1.82 10.70 -3.62
N LYS A 47 -1.79 10.97 -2.30
CA LYS A 47 -2.73 11.90 -1.64
C LYS A 47 -2.62 13.32 -2.19
N ILE A 48 -1.41 13.87 -2.31
CA ILE A 48 -1.17 15.24 -2.81
C ILE A 48 -1.69 15.40 -4.25
N PHE A 49 -1.47 14.39 -5.09
CA PHE A 49 -1.88 14.43 -6.49
C PHE A 49 -3.33 13.98 -6.72
N ASN A 50 -4.08 13.62 -5.67
CA ASN A 50 -5.43 13.07 -5.75
C ASN A 50 -5.52 11.79 -6.62
N VAL A 51 -4.50 10.94 -6.57
CA VAL A 51 -4.51 9.64 -7.23
C VAL A 51 -5.40 8.69 -6.42
N PRO A 52 -6.40 8.01 -7.03
CA PRO A 52 -7.19 6.99 -6.36
C PRO A 52 -6.28 5.94 -5.70
N THR A 53 -6.41 5.75 -4.39
CA THR A 53 -5.54 4.87 -3.61
C THR A 53 -6.37 3.80 -2.90
N LEU A 54 -5.95 2.55 -2.98
CA LEU A 54 -6.53 1.42 -2.26
C LEU A 54 -5.49 0.75 -1.36
N PHE A 55 -5.96 0.21 -0.25
CA PHE A 55 -5.17 -0.62 0.66
C PHE A 55 -5.80 -2.01 0.72
N THR A 56 -4.98 -3.04 0.68
CA THR A 56 -5.42 -4.41 1.01
C THR A 56 -4.58 -4.95 2.15
N SER A 57 -5.19 -5.85 2.91
CA SER A 57 -4.53 -6.66 3.91
C SER A 57 -4.92 -8.12 3.75
N VAL A 58 -4.09 -9.01 4.27
CA VAL A 58 -4.36 -10.45 4.29
C VAL A 58 -4.16 -10.97 5.70
N GLU A 59 -5.08 -11.77 6.23
CA GLU A 59 -4.96 -12.46 7.53
C GLU A 59 -4.54 -11.52 8.69
N THR A 60 -5.16 -10.34 8.80
CA THR A 60 -4.80 -9.26 9.74
C THR A 60 -4.84 -9.68 11.21
N GLU A 61 -5.93 -10.35 11.62
CA GLU A 61 -6.14 -10.80 13.01
C GLU A 61 -5.43 -12.11 13.35
N SER A 62 -4.88 -12.79 12.33
CA SER A 62 -4.25 -14.09 12.44
C SER A 62 -2.74 -13.95 12.33
N PHE A 63 -2.19 -14.17 11.14
CA PHE A 63 -0.75 -14.24 10.95
C PHE A 63 -0.12 -12.88 10.70
N SER A 64 -0.74 -12.02 9.89
CA SER A 64 -0.01 -10.94 9.22
C SER A 64 0.16 -9.66 10.05
N GLY A 65 -0.76 -9.42 10.98
CA GLY A 65 -0.86 -8.17 11.75
C GLY A 65 -1.47 -7.02 10.94
N TYR A 66 -1.79 -5.91 11.59
CA TYR A 66 -2.38 -4.74 10.92
C TYR A 66 -1.38 -4.03 9.99
N ILE A 67 -1.88 -3.38 8.94
CA ILE A 67 -1.07 -2.47 8.12
C ILE A 67 -0.41 -1.42 9.03
N TRP A 68 0.82 -1.04 8.69
CA TRP A 68 1.57 -0.06 9.47
C TRP A 68 0.75 1.21 9.77
N PRO A 69 0.64 1.64 11.04
CA PRO A 69 -0.16 2.81 11.41
C PRO A 69 0.33 4.09 10.71
N GLU A 70 1.63 4.19 10.44
CA GLU A 70 2.20 5.33 9.71
C GLU A 70 1.66 5.42 8.29
N LEU A 71 1.37 4.28 7.65
CA LEU A 71 0.79 4.23 6.31
C LEU A 71 -0.70 4.58 6.34
N LEU A 72 -1.46 3.99 7.27
CA LEU A 72 -2.90 4.30 7.42
C LEU A 72 -3.14 5.75 7.83
N SER A 73 -2.21 6.38 8.56
CA SER A 73 -2.30 7.79 8.94
C SER A 73 -2.37 8.75 7.76
N VAL A 74 -1.93 8.33 6.56
CA VAL A 74 -2.04 9.14 5.34
C VAL A 74 -3.50 9.26 4.90
N PHE A 75 -4.31 8.23 5.08
CA PHE A 75 -5.75 8.18 4.72
C PHE A 75 -6.57 7.69 5.92
N PRO A 76 -6.75 8.52 6.97
CA PRO A 76 -7.29 8.06 8.26
C PRO A 76 -8.72 7.52 8.19
N ASP A 77 -9.50 7.97 7.21
CA ASP A 77 -10.90 7.55 7.02
C ASP A 77 -11.05 6.31 6.14
N GLN A 78 -9.95 5.80 5.57
CA GLN A 78 -9.98 4.67 4.65
C GLN A 78 -9.68 3.36 5.38
N GLN A 79 -10.57 2.38 5.22
CA GLN A 79 -10.38 1.03 5.71
C GLN A 79 -9.73 0.15 4.65
N PRO A 80 -8.70 -0.64 4.99
CA PRO A 80 -8.15 -1.64 4.08
C PRO A 80 -9.18 -2.71 3.73
N ILE A 81 -9.07 -3.24 2.52
CA ILE A 81 -9.84 -4.42 2.10
C ILE A 81 -9.14 -5.66 2.68
N GLU A 82 -9.79 -6.28 3.67
CA GLU A 82 -9.31 -7.52 4.29
C GLU A 82 -9.56 -8.72 3.36
N ARG A 83 -8.56 -9.58 3.23
CA ARG A 83 -8.59 -10.77 2.38
C ARG A 83 -8.07 -12.01 3.12
N THR A 84 -8.47 -13.17 2.62
CA THR A 84 -7.97 -14.49 3.07
C THR A 84 -7.14 -15.21 2.00
N SER A 85 -7.25 -14.78 0.74
CA SER A 85 -6.43 -15.29 -0.37
C SER A 85 -5.18 -14.45 -0.53
N MET A 86 -4.07 -15.09 -0.90
CA MET A 86 -2.84 -14.37 -1.27
C MET A 86 -3.03 -13.53 -2.54
N ASN A 87 -3.82 -14.01 -3.51
CA ASN A 87 -4.11 -13.23 -4.72
C ASN A 87 -5.09 -12.09 -4.40
N SER A 88 -4.73 -10.87 -4.79
CA SER A 88 -5.51 -9.65 -4.57
C SER A 88 -6.47 -9.31 -5.72
N TRP A 89 -6.49 -10.14 -6.76
CA TRP A 89 -7.40 -10.06 -7.90
C TRP A 89 -8.62 -10.96 -7.70
#